data_AF-A0A6P1QS50-F1
#
_entry.id   AF-A0A6P1QS50-F1
#
_cell.length_a   1.000
_cell.length_b   1.000
_cell.length_c   1.000
_cell.angle_alpha   90.00
_cell.angle_beta   90.00
_cell.angle_gamma   90.00
#
_symmetry.space_group_name_H-M   'P 1'
#
loop_
_entity.id
_entity.type
_entity.pdbx_description
1 polymer ?
#
loop_
_entity_poly.entity_id
_entity_poly.type
_entity_poly.pdbx_seq_one_letter_code
_entity_poly.pdbx_strand_id
1 'polypeptide(L)'
;MEYPISLDTALQIVGSLKVRAIKEKNATNNPTEIEKLEFQIRTFLEEERMLYGADVYKKSSVMDKVVNYYSPLIKRLNGFA
;
A
#
# COMPACT_ATOMS: atom_id res chain seq x y z
N MET A 1 -9.26 -14.26 12.58
CA MET A 1 -8.98 -12.87 12.97
C MET A 1 -9.92 -12.02 12.16
N GLU A 2 -10.82 -11.27 12.80
CA GLU A 2 -11.72 -10.37 12.07
C GLU A 2 -11.03 -9.02 11.91
N TYR A 3 -10.85 -8.59 10.66
CA TYR A 3 -10.31 -7.28 10.34
C TYR A 3 -11.47 -6.29 10.14
N PRO A 4 -11.31 -5.02 10.52
CA PRO A 4 -12.35 -3.99 10.34
C PRO A 4 -12.57 -3.61 8.86
N ILE A 5 -11.76 -4.15 7.94
CA ILE A 5 -11.87 -3.94 6.49
C ILE A 5 -11.82 -5.28 5.77
N SER A 6 -12.46 -5.35 4.60
CA SER A 6 -12.40 -6.54 3.75
C SER A 6 -11.04 -6.64 3.05
N LEU A 7 -10.73 -7.84 2.54
CA LEU A 7 -9.56 -8.07 1.69
C LEU A 7 -9.58 -7.18 0.44
N ASP A 8 -10.75 -7.01 -0.18
CA ASP A 8 -10.90 -6.17 -1.37
C ASP A 8 -10.59 -4.71 -1.06
N THR A 9 -11.07 -4.19 0.09
CA THR A 9 -10.71 -2.85 0.55
C THR A 9 -9.21 -2.73 0.79
N ALA A 10 -8.58 -3.76 1.37
CA ALA A 10 -7.14 -3.74 1.59
C ALA A 10 -6.35 -3.70 0.27
N LEU A 11 -6.76 -4.51 -0.71
CA LEU A 11 -6.18 -4.51 -2.06
C LEU A 11 -6.36 -3.14 -2.75
N GLN A 12 -7.54 -2.52 -2.65
CA GLN A 12 -7.78 -1.18 -3.18
C GLN A 12 -6.88 -0.12 -2.55
N ILE A 13 -6.65 -0.19 -1.24
CA ILE A 13 -5.76 0.73 -0.51
C ILE A 13 -4.32 0.58 -0.99
N VAL A 14 -3.78 -0.65 -1.00
CA VAL A 14 -2.40 -0.90 -1.45
C VAL A 14 -2.23 -0.50 -2.92
N GLY A 15 -3.19 -0.86 -3.78
CA GLY A 15 -3.19 -0.48 -5.19
C GLY A 15 -3.22 1.04 -5.40
N SER A 16 -4.00 1.77 -4.59
CA SER A 16 -4.06 3.23 -4.65
C SER A 16 -2.73 3.88 -4.27
N LEU A 17 -2.07 3.38 -3.22
CA LEU A 17 -0.75 3.86 -2.81
C LEU A 17 0.31 3.58 -3.88
N LYS A 18 0.27 2.41 -4.51
CA LYS A 18 1.17 2.04 -5.62
C LYS A 18 1.01 2.98 -6.80
N VAL A 19 -0.22 3.21 -7.27
CA VAL A 19 -0.49 4.12 -8.39
C VAL A 19 -0.01 5.53 -8.07
N ARG A 20 -0.20 5.98 -6.82
CA ARG A 20 0.29 7.29 -6.38
C ARG A 20 1.81 7.36 -6.42
N ALA A 21 2.52 6.37 -5.89
CA ALA A 21 3.98 6.32 -5.93
C ALA A 21 4.52 6.32 -7.38
N ILE A 22 3.84 5.63 -8.30
CA ILE A 22 4.19 5.67 -9.74
C ILE A 22 4.01 7.07 -10.32
N LYS A 23 2.90 7.75 -10.00
CA LYS A 23 2.67 9.13 -10.46
C LYS A 23 3.72 10.09 -9.91
N GLU A 24 4.04 9.99 -8.63
CA GLU A 24 5.07 10.81 -7.98
C GLU A 24 6.45 10.54 -8.60
N LYS A 25 6.78 9.28 -8.88
CA LYS A 25 8.03 8.89 -9.54
C LYS A 25 8.14 9.54 -10.92
N ASN A 26 7.08 9.48 -11.71
CA ASN A 26 7.06 10.06 -13.06
C ASN A 26 7.09 11.60 -13.06
N ALA A 27 6.75 12.24 -11.93
CA ALA A 27 6.73 13.69 -11.78
C ALA A 27 8.01 14.27 -11.16
N THR A 28 8.88 13.44 -10.57
CA THR A 28 10.14 13.88 -9.97
C THR A 28 11.34 13.58 -10.87
N ASN A 29 12.32 14.46 -10.85
CA ASN A 29 13.63 14.27 -11.50
C ASN A 29 14.76 14.04 -10.49
N ASN A 30 14.43 13.96 -9.20
CA ASN A 30 15.43 13.73 -8.16
C ASN A 30 15.75 12.23 -8.07
N PRO A 31 16.99 11.81 -8.37
CA PRO A 31 17.35 10.38 -8.41
C PRO A 31 17.15 9.69 -7.05
N THR A 32 17.40 10.37 -5.94
CA THR A 32 17.20 9.80 -4.59
C THR A 32 15.73 9.55 -4.30
N GLU A 33 14.84 10.48 -4.67
CA GLU A 33 13.40 10.28 -4.49
C GLU A 33 12.87 9.21 -5.47
N ILE A 34 13.42 9.13 -6.69
CA ILE A 34 13.09 8.06 -7.64
C ILE A 34 13.41 6.69 -7.03
N GLU A 35 14.62 6.47 -6.50
CA GLU A 35 15.01 5.18 -5.90
C GLU A 35 14.09 4.81 -4.73
N LYS A 36 13.77 5.77 -3.87
CA LYS A 36 12.84 5.58 -2.75
C LYS A 36 11.44 5.21 -3.23
N LEU A 37 10.92 5.89 -4.26
CA LEU A 37 9.61 5.60 -4.84
C LEU A 37 9.60 4.24 -5.55
N GLU A 38 10.68 3.85 -6.21
CA GLU A 38 10.82 2.51 -6.80
C GLU A 38 10.80 1.42 -5.75
N PHE A 39 11.49 1.62 -4.63
CA PHE A 39 11.45 0.71 -3.50
C PHE A 39 10.01 0.58 -2.97
N GLN A 40 9.32 1.69 -2.75
CA GLN A 40 7.92 1.68 -2.29
C GLN A 40 6.99 0.95 -3.26
N ILE A 41 7.12 1.19 -4.58
CA ILE A 41 6.33 0.51 -5.61
C ILE A 41 6.55 -1.01 -5.54
N ARG A 42 7.79 -1.46 -5.38
CA ARG A 42 8.11 -2.89 -5.22
C ARG A 42 7.47 -3.46 -3.96
N THR A 43 7.58 -2.76 -2.83
CA THR A 43 6.93 -3.17 -1.58
C THR A 43 5.42 -3.33 -1.75
N PHE A 44 4.73 -2.36 -2.35
CA PHE A 44 3.29 -2.46 -2.58
C PHE A 44 2.92 -3.63 -3.50
N LEU A 45 3.74 -3.93 -4.51
CA LEU A 45 3.52 -5.06 -5.41
C LEU A 45 3.70 -6.41 -4.69
N GLU A 46 4.67 -6.51 -3.79
CA GLU A 46 4.83 -7.69 -2.93
C GLU A 46 3.67 -7.84 -1.94
N GLU A 47 3.23 -6.74 -1.33
CA GLU A 47 2.10 -6.73 -0.41
C GLU A 47 0.79 -7.13 -1.10
N GLU A 48 0.52 -6.66 -2.34
CA GLU A 48 -0.60 -7.14 -3.15
C GLU A 48 -0.52 -8.66 -3.39
N ARG A 49 0.66 -9.17 -3.76
CA ARG A 49 0.88 -10.62 -3.95
C ARG A 49 0.66 -11.40 -2.66
N MET A 50 1.05 -10.86 -1.51
CA MET A 50 0.82 -11.48 -0.20
C MET A 50 -0.66 -11.50 0.18
N LEU A 51 -1.41 -10.44 -0.17
CA LEU A 51 -2.86 -10.39 0.06
C LEU A 51 -3.63 -11.41 -0.79
N TYR A 52 -3.19 -11.63 -2.03
CA TYR A 52 -3.69 -12.70 -2.91
C TYR A 52 -3.14 -14.09 -2.58
N GLY A 53 -2.07 -14.17 -1.79
CA GLY A 53 -1.38 -15.41 -1.48
C GLY A 53 -2.15 -16.34 -0.54
N ALA A 54 -1.74 -17.62 -0.54
CA ALA A 54 -2.27 -18.65 0.36
C ALA A 54 -1.64 -18.63 1.76
N ASP A 55 -0.55 -17.88 1.95
CA ASP A 55 0.13 -17.75 3.25
C ASP A 55 -0.67 -16.82 4.18
N VAL A 56 -1.40 -17.43 5.11
CA VAL A 56 -2.28 -16.73 6.04
C VAL A 56 -1.51 -15.78 6.97
N TYR A 57 -0.27 -16.11 7.34
CA TYR A 57 0.52 -15.25 8.23
C TYR A 57 0.99 -13.99 7.52
N LYS A 58 1.50 -14.13 6.30
CA LYS A 58 1.89 -12.96 5.48
C LYS A 58 0.69 -12.09 5.16
N LYS A 59 -0.43 -12.73 4.79
CA LYS A 59 -1.67 -12.03 4.52
C LYS A 59 -2.17 -11.24 5.74
N SER A 60 -2.17 -11.87 6.92
CA SER A 60 -2.57 -11.21 8.17
C SER A 60 -1.66 -10.04 8.51
N SER A 61 -0.35 -10.21 8.37
CA SER A 61 0.64 -9.13 8.57
C SER A 61 0.39 -7.92 7.66
N VAL A 62 0.11 -8.17 6.38
CA VAL A 62 -0.21 -7.07 5.45
C VAL A 62 -1.56 -6.45 5.79
N MET A 63 -2.58 -7.23 6.14
CA MET A 63 -3.88 -6.71 6.59
C MET A 63 -3.74 -5.80 7.82
N ASP A 64 -2.93 -6.20 8.81
CA ASP A 64 -2.63 -5.37 9.99
C ASP A 64 -1.97 -4.06 9.61
N LYS A 65 -0.99 -4.09 8.69
CA LYS A 65 -0.33 -2.88 8.19
C LYS A 65 -1.31 -1.98 7.45
N VAL A 66 -2.21 -2.54 6.65
CA VAL A 66 -3.21 -1.78 5.90
C VAL A 66 -4.18 -1.08 6.84
N VAL A 67 -4.67 -1.78 7.87
CA VAL A 67 -5.61 -1.21 8.84
C VAL A 67 -4.95 -0.11 9.66
N ASN A 68 -3.76 -0.37 10.19
CA ASN A 68 -3.15 0.50 11.19
C ASN A 68 -2.32 1.65 10.58
N TYR A 69 -1.82 1.49 9.35
CA TYR A 69 -0.91 2.46 8.74
C TYR A 69 -1.45 3.03 7.41
N TYR A 70 -1.80 2.18 6.45
CA TYR A 70 -2.20 2.69 5.13
C TYR A 70 -3.60 3.31 5.10
N SER A 71 -4.57 2.77 5.85
CA SER A 71 -5.92 3.33 5.88
C SER A 71 -5.93 4.76 6.46
N PRO A 72 -5.28 5.05 7.62
CA PRO A 72 -5.14 6.42 8.10
C PRO A 72 -4.36 7.31 7.13
N LEU A 73 -3.30 6.78 6.50
CA LEU A 73 -2.51 7.52 5.52
C LEU A 73 -3.37 7.97 4.33
N ILE A 74 -4.13 7.06 3.71
CA ILE A 74 -5.03 7.42 2.59
C ILE A 74 -6.08 8.43 3.03
N LYS A 75 -6.67 8.29 4.22
CA LYS A 75 -7.64 9.27 4.73
C LYS A 75 -7.04 10.68 4.80
N ARG A 76 -5.84 10.81 5.38
CA ARG A 76 -5.10 12.08 5.44
C ARG A 76 -4.78 12.62 4.05
N LEU A 77 -4.32 11.75 3.16
CA LEU A 77 -3.95 12.09 1.78
C LEU A 77 -5.14 12.56 0.94
N ASN A 78 -6.34 12.07 1.24
CA ASN A 78 -7.59 12.45 0.58
C ASN A 78 -8.32 13.62 1.27
N GLY A 79 -7.74 14.19 2.34
CA GLY A 79 -8.32 15.32 3.06
C GLY A 79 -9.46 14.95 4.03
N PHE A 80 -9.66 13.67 4.33
CA PHE A 80 -10.55 13.23 5.40
C PHE A 80 -9.77 13.25 6.72
N ALA A 81 -9.84 14.40 7.41
CA ALA A 81 -9.32 14.58 8.77
C ALA A 81 -10.24 13.91 9.81
#